data_AF-A0A6B3W0T5-F1
#
_entry.id   AF-A0A6B3W0T5-F1
#
_cell.length_a   1.000
_cell.length_b   1.000
_cell.length_c   1.000
_cell.angle_alpha   90.00
_cell.angle_beta   90.00
_cell.angle_gamma   90.00
#
_symmetry.space_group_name_H-M   'P 1'
#
loop_
_entity.id
_entity.type
_entity.pdbx_description
1 polymer ?
#
loop_
_entity_poly.entity_id
_entity_poly.type
_entity_poly.pdbx_seq_one_letter_code
_entity_poly.pdbx_strand_id
1 'polypeptide(L)'
;MDDLYNRIHQASKEAFGDSRGGKVSVGVGEVSQGASRGNNVPSVKTKPNQVHHYATNKNKTYTPQMEEIASKYGLDLDYEWNKELLPHQGRHPNAYHEYILDNMKQFDEIAQGNKELFLELYEGIKTEIRNNPEMLYKEYWNNPK
;
A
#
# COMPACT_ATOMS: atom_id res chain seq x y z
N MET A 1 -16.23 -7.38 -7.40
CA MET A 1 -15.42 -7.43 -6.16
C MET A 1 -15.09 -8.88 -6.01
N ASP A 2 -14.04 -9.30 -6.71
CA ASP A 2 -13.97 -10.63 -7.29
C ASP A 2 -13.36 -11.64 -6.31
N ASP A 3 -13.75 -12.91 -6.44
CA ASP A 3 -13.35 -14.01 -5.53
C ASP A 3 -11.83 -14.17 -5.41
N LEU A 4 -11.07 -13.70 -6.41
CA LEU A 4 -9.61 -13.72 -6.42
C LEU A 4 -9.00 -12.69 -5.45
N TYR A 5 -9.60 -11.50 -5.33
CA TYR A 5 -9.21 -10.50 -4.34
C TYR A 5 -9.40 -11.06 -2.92
N ASN A 6 -10.55 -11.68 -2.67
CA ASN A 6 -10.81 -12.31 -1.37
C ASN A 6 -9.88 -13.50 -1.11
N ARG A 7 -9.52 -14.29 -2.13
CA ARG A 7 -8.60 -15.42 -1.98
C ARG A 7 -7.16 -15.00 -1.75
N ILE A 8 -6.67 -13.96 -2.42
CA ILE A 8 -5.33 -13.40 -2.18
C ILE A 8 -5.29 -12.74 -0.80
N HIS A 9 -6.34 -11.99 -0.44
CA HIS A 9 -6.43 -11.34 0.87
C HIS A 9 -6.58 -12.36 2.01
N GLN A 10 -7.30 -13.46 1.78
CA GLN A 10 -7.42 -14.57 2.72
C GLN A 10 -6.13 -15.39 2.82
N ALA A 11 -5.46 -15.69 1.70
CA ALA A 11 -4.17 -16.38 1.69
C ALA A 11 -3.08 -15.56 2.40
N SER A 12 -3.11 -14.23 2.25
CA SER A 12 -2.27 -13.31 3.03
C SER A 12 -2.62 -13.40 4.53
N LYS A 13 -3.89 -13.28 4.91
CA LYS A 13 -4.33 -13.42 6.32
C LYS A 13 -3.96 -14.77 6.96
N GLU A 14 -4.08 -15.86 6.21
CA GLU A 14 -3.77 -17.22 6.66
C GLU A 14 -2.25 -17.48 6.73
N ALA A 15 -1.46 -16.91 5.82
CA ALA A 15 0.00 -16.99 5.84
C ALA A 15 0.62 -16.17 6.99
N PHE A 16 -0.05 -15.11 7.45
CA PHE A 16 0.52 -14.17 8.43
C PHE A 16 0.01 -14.28 9.87
N GLY A 17 -1.03 -15.08 10.15
CA GLY A 17 -1.53 -15.28 11.50
C GLY A 17 -2.18 -14.03 12.10
N ASP A 18 -3.44 -14.15 12.48
CA ASP A 18 -4.17 -13.09 13.19
C ASP A 18 -3.43 -12.70 14.48
N SER A 19 -2.82 -11.52 14.49
CA SER A 19 -2.40 -10.84 15.72
C SER A 19 -2.70 -9.35 15.70
N ARG A 20 -3.60 -8.90 14.82
CA ARG A 20 -4.09 -7.50 14.78
C ARG A 20 -5.58 -7.43 14.47
N GLY A 21 -6.37 -8.25 15.18
CA GLY A 21 -7.83 -8.23 15.17
C GLY A 21 -8.42 -7.01 15.90
N GLY A 22 -8.25 -5.82 15.35
CA GLY A 22 -9.03 -4.63 15.71
C GLY A 22 -10.40 -4.65 15.02
N LYS A 23 -11.43 -5.10 15.74
CA LYS A 23 -12.82 -5.15 15.24
C LYS A 23 -13.33 -3.75 14.88
N VAL A 24 -13.70 -3.53 13.62
CA VAL A 24 -14.55 -2.39 13.21
C VAL A 24 -15.96 -2.89 12.92
N SER A 25 -16.89 -2.53 13.80
CA SER A 25 -18.33 -2.72 13.64
C SER A 25 -18.91 -1.53 12.89
N VAL A 26 -19.60 -1.79 11.77
CA VAL A 26 -20.32 -0.77 10.98
C VAL A 26 -21.83 -1.01 11.10
N GLY A 27 -22.56 0.09 11.32
CA GLY A 27 -23.95 0.29 10.95
C GLY A 27 -24.89 0.62 12.12
N VAL A 28 -25.91 1.48 12.05
CA VAL A 28 -26.44 2.45 11.08
C VAL A 28 -27.36 3.38 11.91
N GLY A 29 -27.55 4.66 11.57
CA GLY A 29 -28.57 5.49 12.23
C GLY A 29 -28.81 6.89 11.63
N GLU A 30 -29.73 6.93 10.67
CA GLU A 30 -30.76 7.97 10.37
C GLU A 30 -30.49 9.49 10.28
N VAL A 31 -31.32 10.10 9.43
CA VAL A 31 -31.32 11.48 8.92
C VAL A 31 -32.05 12.44 9.87
N SER A 32 -31.58 13.68 10.02
CA SER A 32 -32.46 14.82 10.32
C SER A 32 -31.84 16.18 9.90
N GLN A 33 -32.70 17.05 9.37
CA GLN A 33 -32.43 18.41 8.87
C GLN A 33 -32.25 19.42 10.03
N GLY A 34 -31.43 20.46 9.85
CA GLY A 34 -31.44 21.63 10.75
C GLY A 34 -30.30 22.65 10.59
N ALA A 35 -30.62 23.77 9.93
CA ALA A 35 -30.07 25.14 9.98
C ALA A 35 -28.66 25.47 10.56
N SER A 36 -27.87 26.14 9.70
CA SER A 36 -26.98 27.30 9.91
C SER A 36 -26.28 27.50 11.27
N ARG A 37 -24.94 27.39 11.24
CA ARG A 37 -23.99 28.31 11.91
C ARG A 37 -22.58 28.06 11.36
N GLY A 38 -21.93 29.13 10.90
CA GLY A 38 -20.58 29.08 10.34
C GLY A 38 -19.59 28.49 11.33
N ASN A 39 -19.02 27.35 10.96
CA ASN A 39 -17.94 26.71 11.69
C ASN A 39 -16.73 26.67 10.78
N ASN A 40 -15.64 27.34 11.21
CA ASN A 40 -14.31 27.19 10.65
C ASN A 40 -13.96 25.69 10.67
N VAL A 41 -14.11 25.01 9.53
CA VAL A 41 -13.58 23.67 9.34
C VAL A 41 -12.05 23.83 9.36
N PRO A 42 -11.33 23.19 10.29
CA PRO A 42 -9.88 23.17 10.22
C PRO A 42 -9.52 22.57 8.86
N SER A 43 -8.85 23.34 7.99
CA SER A 43 -8.36 22.80 6.73
C SER A 43 -7.45 21.63 7.08
N VAL A 44 -7.91 20.39 6.85
CA VAL A 44 -7.02 19.23 6.92
C VAL A 44 -5.94 19.55 5.90
N LYS A 45 -4.72 19.87 6.37
CA LYS A 45 -3.59 20.16 5.49
C LYS A 45 -3.27 18.86 4.75
N THR A 46 -3.90 18.64 3.62
CA THR A 46 -3.58 17.54 2.72
C THR A 46 -2.21 17.82 2.12
N LYS A 47 -1.35 16.79 2.10
CA LYS A 47 -0.02 16.91 1.50
C LYS A 47 -0.15 17.14 -0.01
N PRO A 48 0.81 17.82 -0.66
CA PRO A 48 0.78 17.99 -2.10
C PRO A 48 0.82 16.62 -2.79
N ASN A 49 0.18 16.52 -3.94
CA ASN A 49 0.28 15.33 -4.78
C ASN A 49 1.67 15.25 -5.40
N GLN A 50 2.32 14.09 -5.28
CA GLN A 50 3.61 13.79 -5.89
C GLN A 50 3.55 12.42 -6.56
N VAL A 51 4.33 12.25 -7.63
CA VAL A 51 4.55 10.93 -8.23
C VAL A 51 5.31 10.10 -7.20
N HIS A 52 4.64 9.09 -6.68
CA HIS A 52 5.11 8.19 -5.65
C HIS A 52 5.56 6.87 -6.28
N HIS A 53 6.78 6.44 -5.97
CA HIS A 53 7.27 5.11 -6.30
C HIS A 53 6.99 4.16 -5.13
N TYR A 54 6.27 3.06 -5.38
CA TYR A 54 5.99 2.07 -4.34
C TYR A 54 7.25 1.29 -3.95
N ALA A 55 7.88 0.63 -4.92
CA ALA A 55 9.23 0.11 -4.84
C ALA A 55 10.23 1.22 -5.21
N THR A 56 11.25 1.44 -4.38
CA THR A 56 12.19 2.55 -4.59
C THR A 56 13.24 2.20 -5.65
N ASN A 57 13.49 3.11 -6.59
CA ASN A 57 14.58 3.04 -7.56
C ASN A 57 15.82 3.89 -7.20
N LYS A 58 15.88 4.41 -5.96
CA LYS A 58 16.92 5.39 -5.53
C LYS A 58 17.59 5.04 -4.20
N ASN A 59 17.21 3.94 -3.56
CA ASN A 59 17.74 3.56 -2.25
C ASN A 59 18.83 2.50 -2.40
N LYS A 60 20.06 2.83 -1.98
CA LYS A 60 21.23 1.94 -2.10
C LYS A 60 21.08 0.58 -1.42
N THR A 61 20.22 0.47 -0.40
CA THR A 61 19.99 -0.77 0.35
C THR A 61 18.92 -1.65 -0.29
N TYR A 62 17.82 -1.05 -0.76
CA TYR A 62 16.64 -1.80 -1.20
C TYR A 62 16.52 -1.92 -2.73
N THR A 63 16.94 -0.88 -3.47
CA THR A 63 16.81 -0.85 -4.93
C THR A 63 17.44 -2.05 -5.62
N PRO A 64 18.67 -2.51 -5.30
CA PRO A 64 19.27 -3.66 -6.00
C PRO A 64 18.43 -4.94 -5.90
N GLN A 65 17.82 -5.21 -4.74
CA GLN A 65 16.99 -6.40 -4.53
C GLN A 65 15.62 -6.27 -5.23
N MET A 66 15.03 -5.07 -5.21
CA MET A 66 13.77 -4.80 -5.91
C MET A 66 13.96 -4.88 -7.43
N GLU A 67 15.08 -4.38 -7.96
CA GLU A 67 15.45 -4.47 -9.38
C GLU A 67 15.71 -5.92 -9.79
N GLU A 68 16.40 -6.71 -8.97
CA GLU A 68 16.63 -8.12 -9.23
C GLU A 68 15.31 -8.88 -9.43
N ILE A 69 14.33 -8.67 -8.56
CA ILE A 69 12.99 -9.29 -8.70
C ILE A 69 12.27 -8.75 -9.93
N ALA A 70 12.16 -7.43 -10.10
CA ALA A 70 11.44 -6.81 -11.21
C ALA A 70 11.99 -7.24 -12.58
N SER A 71 13.31 -7.41 -12.69
CA SER A 71 13.98 -7.82 -13.92
C SER A 71 13.56 -9.22 -14.41
N LYS A 72 13.20 -10.14 -13.51
CA LYS A 72 12.69 -11.49 -13.86
C LYS A 72 11.39 -11.42 -14.67
N TYR A 73 10.64 -10.34 -14.52
CA TYR A 73 9.36 -10.09 -15.19
C TYR A 73 9.50 -9.07 -16.34
N GLY A 74 10.72 -8.66 -16.69
CA GLY A 74 10.96 -7.60 -17.68
C GLY A 74 10.29 -6.28 -17.27
N LEU A 75 10.41 -5.91 -15.99
CA LEU A 75 9.89 -4.66 -15.42
C LEU A 75 11.05 -3.77 -14.98
N ASP A 76 10.90 -2.46 -15.19
CA ASP A 76 11.79 -1.42 -14.70
C ASP A 76 11.10 -0.67 -13.55
N LEU A 77 11.81 -0.40 -12.45
CA LEU A 77 11.23 0.27 -11.29
C LEU A 77 10.83 1.73 -11.57
N ASP A 78 11.33 2.35 -12.64
CA ASP A 78 10.92 3.68 -13.07
C ASP A 78 9.78 3.65 -14.11
N TYR A 79 9.06 2.54 -14.29
CA TYR A 79 7.88 2.48 -15.16
C TYR A 79 6.56 2.63 -14.38
N GLU A 80 5.50 2.91 -15.13
CA GLU A 80 4.18 3.32 -14.60
C GLU A 80 3.52 2.30 -13.67
N TRP A 81 3.81 1.00 -13.82
CA TRP A 81 3.26 -0.04 -12.93
C TRP A 81 3.60 0.20 -11.45
N ASN A 82 4.74 0.86 -11.18
CA ASN A 82 5.28 1.15 -9.86
C ASN A 82 5.03 2.61 -9.41
N LYS A 83 4.29 3.41 -10.18
CA LYS A 83 4.09 4.83 -9.90
C LYS A 83 2.63 5.20 -9.80
N GLU A 84 2.28 6.01 -8.81
CA GLU A 84 0.98 6.67 -8.74
C GLU A 84 1.10 8.11 -8.21
N LEU A 85 0.16 8.96 -8.59
CA LEU A 85 0.07 10.33 -8.06
C LEU A 85 -0.69 10.28 -6.73
N LEU A 86 0.01 10.41 -5.61
CA LEU A 86 -0.57 10.32 -4.27
C LEU A 86 -0.28 11.57 -3.42
N PRO A 87 -1.14 11.93 -2.45
CA PRO A 87 -0.87 12.98 -1.47
C PRO A 87 0.24 12.54 -0.51
N HIS A 88 1.48 12.61 -0.98
CA HIS A 88 2.66 12.17 -0.28
C HIS A 88 3.77 13.21 -0.37
N GLN A 89 4.47 13.43 0.74
CA GLN A 89 5.66 14.27 0.80
C GLN A 89 6.63 13.74 1.85
N GLY A 90 7.88 13.59 1.43
CA GLY A 90 9.00 13.21 2.29
C GLY A 90 9.67 11.92 1.85
N ARG A 91 10.50 11.36 2.74
CA ARG A 91 11.12 10.06 2.55
C ARG A 91 10.29 9.01 3.27
N HIS A 92 10.17 7.82 2.68
CA HIS A 92 9.64 6.67 3.38
C HIS A 92 10.60 6.19 4.48
N PRO A 93 10.06 5.64 5.59
CA PRO A 93 10.88 4.93 6.57
C PRO A 93 11.39 3.59 5.98
N ASN A 94 12.49 3.08 6.54
CA ASN A 94 13.03 1.77 6.17
C ASN A 94 12.00 0.64 6.27
N ALA A 95 11.14 0.65 7.30
CA ALA A 95 10.09 -0.33 7.51
C ALA A 95 9.08 -0.40 6.33
N TYR A 96 8.80 0.73 5.67
CA TYR A 96 7.98 0.73 4.46
C TYR A 96 8.72 0.05 3.29
N HIS A 97 10.02 0.33 3.12
CA HIS A 97 10.81 -0.33 2.08
C HIS A 97 10.96 -1.84 2.32
N GLU A 98 11.13 -2.26 3.58
CA GLU A 98 11.15 -3.67 3.98
C GLU A 98 9.82 -4.36 3.65
N TYR A 99 8.69 -3.74 4.01
CA TYR A 99 7.36 -4.24 3.69
C TYR A 99 7.14 -4.42 2.18
N ILE A 100 7.53 -3.45 1.34
CA ILE A 100 7.42 -3.59 -0.12
C ILE A 100 8.33 -4.71 -0.64
N LEU A 101 9.58 -4.78 -0.18
CA LEU A 101 10.53 -5.78 -0.63
C LEU A 101 10.09 -7.20 -0.25
N ASP A 102 9.61 -7.41 0.96
CA ASP A 102 9.16 -8.72 1.44
C ASP A 102 7.93 -9.20 0.66
N ASN A 103 7.00 -8.31 0.33
CA ASN A 103 5.89 -8.63 -0.56
C ASN A 103 6.36 -8.96 -1.98
N MET A 104 7.30 -8.18 -2.56
CA MET A 104 7.86 -8.49 -3.88
C MET A 104 8.51 -9.88 -3.92
N LYS A 105 9.20 -10.30 -2.85
CA LYS A 105 9.79 -11.66 -2.76
C LYS A 105 8.71 -12.74 -2.76
N GLN A 106 7.64 -12.57 -1.99
CA GLN A 106 6.53 -13.52 -1.97
C GLN A 106 5.80 -13.58 -3.31
N PHE A 107 5.58 -12.41 -3.93
CA PHE A 107 4.96 -12.36 -5.25
C PHE A 107 5.84 -13.06 -6.28
N ASP A 108 7.18 -12.95 -6.16
CA ASP A 108 8.11 -13.67 -7.01
C ASP A 108 8.00 -15.20 -6.85
N GLU A 109 7.92 -15.67 -5.60
CA GLU A 109 7.73 -17.09 -5.27
C GLU A 109 6.41 -17.66 -5.83
N ILE A 110 5.33 -16.87 -5.80
CA ILE A 110 4.01 -17.26 -6.32
C ILE A 110 3.96 -17.17 -7.85
N ALA A 111 4.51 -16.09 -8.42
CA ALA A 111 4.38 -15.81 -9.84
C ALA A 111 5.34 -16.63 -10.70
N GLN A 112 6.50 -17.02 -10.18
CA GLN A 112 7.46 -17.92 -10.85
C GLN A 112 7.78 -17.49 -12.30
N GLY A 113 7.96 -16.18 -12.54
CA GLY A 113 8.20 -15.60 -13.87
C GLY A 113 6.94 -15.24 -14.67
N ASN A 114 5.74 -15.54 -14.18
CA ASN A 114 4.49 -15.05 -14.75
C ASN A 114 4.28 -13.56 -14.43
N LYS A 115 4.57 -12.70 -15.41
CA LYS A 115 4.44 -11.24 -15.30
C LYS A 115 3.03 -10.77 -14.96
N GLU A 116 2.01 -11.37 -15.55
CA GLU A 116 0.63 -10.94 -15.35
C GLU A 116 0.20 -11.19 -13.90
N LEU A 117 0.52 -12.38 -13.36
CA LEU A 117 0.25 -12.73 -11.97
C LEU A 117 1.05 -11.85 -10.98
N PHE A 118 2.32 -11.56 -11.28
CA PHE A 118 3.12 -10.65 -10.44
C PHE A 118 2.48 -9.25 -10.37
N LEU A 119 2.07 -8.69 -11.50
CA LEU A 119 1.43 -7.38 -11.57
C LEU A 119 0.06 -7.36 -10.87
N GLU A 120 -0.71 -8.44 -10.95
CA GLU A 120 -1.97 -8.57 -10.22
C GLU A 120 -1.77 -8.54 -8.70
N LEU A 121 -0.81 -9.32 -8.18
CA LEU A 121 -0.44 -9.31 -6.76
C LEU A 121 0.08 -7.93 -6.34
N TYR A 122 0.88 -7.30 -7.19
CA TYR A 122 1.41 -5.96 -6.94
C TYR A 122 0.32 -4.88 -6.90
N GLU A 123 -0.72 -4.98 -7.73
CA GLU A 123 -1.89 -4.09 -7.63
C GLU A 123 -2.64 -4.27 -6.30
N GLY A 124 -2.64 -5.49 -5.75
CA GLY A 124 -3.17 -5.79 -4.42
C GLY A 124 -2.50 -4.94 -3.33
N ILE A 125 -1.17 -4.92 -3.27
CA ILE A 125 -0.45 -4.11 -2.27
C ILE A 125 -0.58 -2.60 -2.52
N LYS A 126 -0.63 -2.15 -3.78
CA LYS A 126 -0.91 -0.74 -4.09
C LYS A 126 -2.28 -0.32 -3.56
N THR A 127 -3.29 -1.20 -3.69
CA THR A 127 -4.63 -0.97 -3.13
C THR A 127 -4.60 -0.86 -1.61
N GLU A 128 -3.87 -1.74 -0.92
CA GLU A 128 -3.70 -1.66 0.54
C GLU A 128 -3.09 -0.32 0.96
N ILE A 129 -2.02 0.12 0.29
CA ILE A 129 -1.34 1.39 0.61
C ILE A 129 -2.22 2.60 0.30
N ARG A 130 -3.01 2.56 -0.78
CA ARG A 130 -4.01 3.61 -1.09
C ARG A 130 -5.05 3.73 0.03
N ASN A 131 -5.45 2.61 0.62
CA ASN A 131 -6.43 2.58 1.71
C ASN A 131 -5.83 2.92 3.09
N ASN A 132 -4.51 2.78 3.25
CA ASN A 132 -3.76 3.03 4.49
C ASN A 132 -2.57 3.99 4.24
N PRO A 133 -2.82 5.24 3.80
CA PRO A 133 -1.76 6.17 3.39
C PRO A 133 -0.78 6.56 4.49
N GLU A 134 -1.12 6.33 5.77
CA GLU A 134 -0.23 6.48 6.91
C GLU A 134 0.98 5.54 6.89
N MET A 135 0.88 4.39 6.20
CA MET A 135 1.99 3.44 6.00
C MET A 135 3.20 4.10 5.33
N LEU A 136 2.98 5.17 4.59
CA LEU A 136 4.05 5.92 3.92
C LEU A 136 4.97 6.67 4.91
N TYR A 137 4.58 6.76 6.19
CA TYR A 137 5.25 7.56 7.21
C TYR A 137 5.67 6.75 8.44
N LYS A 138 6.69 7.24 9.14
CA LYS A 138 7.33 6.55 10.26
C LYS A 138 6.36 6.28 11.42
N GLU A 139 5.38 7.16 11.63
CA GLU A 139 4.43 7.10 12.74
C GLU A 139 3.61 5.80 12.74
N TYR A 140 3.24 5.30 11.56
CA TYR A 140 2.54 4.03 11.42
C TYR A 140 3.36 2.85 11.97
N TRP A 141 4.65 2.81 11.63
CA TRP A 141 5.55 1.71 11.97
C TRP A 141 6.02 1.72 13.42
N ASN A 142 6.05 2.89 14.05
CA ASN A 142 6.47 3.02 15.45
C ASN A 142 5.37 2.60 16.44
N ASN A 143 4.09 2.70 16.05
CA ASN A 143 2.93 2.38 16.89
C ASN A 143 1.94 1.53 16.09
N PRO A 144 2.25 0.25 15.82
CA PRO A 144 1.35 -0.61 15.07
C PRO A 144 0.03 -0.73 15.84
N LYS A 145 -1.08 -0.32 15.21
CA LYS A 145 -2.43 -0.51 15.74
C LYS A 145 -2.91 -1.94 15.59
#